data_AF-A0A952VB74-F1
#
_entry.id   AF-A0A952VB74-F1
#
_cell.length_a   1.000
_cell.length_b   1.000
_cell.length_c   1.000
_cell.angle_alpha   90.00
_cell.angle_beta   90.00
_cell.angle_gamma   90.00
#
_symmetry.space_group_name_H-M   'P 1'
#
loop_
_entity.id
_entity.type
_entity.pdbx_description
1 polymer ?
#
loop_
_entity_poly.entity_id
_entity_poly.type
_entity_poly.pdbx_seq_one_letter_code
_entity_poly.pdbx_strand_id
1 'polypeptide(L)'
;MANPANLTITPLAANGAVLQPAVQTLDTNGNIEIVGVGSMTDRLIIEAINTDNAAATLTFQAGDNPPSHRPIPLVVALAATGDGGGADKKIIGPFEAARFVKADGNMDVTLDGTTPTVTLRIYRLPKQV
;
A
#
# COMPACT_ATOMS: atom_id res chain seq x y z
N MET A 1 9.26 12.94 -10.63
CA MET A 1 7.95 13.21 -11.27
C MET A 1 7.02 13.62 -10.12
N ALA A 2 5.70 13.49 -10.24
CA ALA A 2 4.79 13.74 -9.11
C ALA A 2 3.99 12.47 -8.82
N ASN A 3 3.64 12.26 -7.56
CA ASN A 3 2.77 11.15 -7.15
C ASN A 3 1.45 11.17 -7.93
N PRO A 4 0.85 9.99 -8.19
CA PRO A 4 -0.51 9.93 -8.71
C PRO A 4 -1.48 10.57 -7.72
N ALA A 5 -2.59 11.12 -8.21
CA ALA A 5 -3.62 11.70 -7.37
C ALA A 5 -4.26 10.65 -6.43
N ASN A 6 -4.33 9.40 -6.88
CA ASN A 6 -4.94 8.28 -6.16
C ASN A 6 -4.23 6.98 -6.54
N LEU A 7 -4.23 6.01 -5.63
CA LEU A 7 -3.80 4.64 -5.85
C LEU A 7 -5.02 3.73 -6.06
N THR A 8 -4.95 2.87 -7.07
CA THR A 8 -6.06 2.00 -7.49
C THR A 8 -5.79 0.54 -7.14
N ILE A 9 -6.86 -0.22 -6.92
CA ILE A 9 -6.81 -1.64 -6.54
C ILE A 9 -7.15 -2.49 -7.76
N THR A 10 -6.31 -3.48 -8.07
CA THR A 10 -6.61 -4.48 -9.10
C THR A 10 -7.34 -5.68 -8.49
N PRO A 11 -8.63 -5.93 -8.80
CA PRO A 11 -9.32 -7.13 -8.33
C PRO A 11 -8.82 -8.37 -9.08
N LEU A 12 -8.51 -9.44 -8.34
CA LEU A 12 -8.12 -10.72 -8.92
C LEU A 12 -9.33 -11.65 -9.05
N ALA A 13 -9.37 -12.44 -10.13
CA ALA A 13 -10.41 -13.44 -10.36
C ALA A 13 -10.09 -14.77 -9.67
N ALA A 14 -11.10 -15.42 -9.10
CA ALA A 14 -10.95 -16.76 -8.55
C ALA A 14 -10.56 -17.75 -9.66
N ASN A 15 -9.55 -18.58 -9.40
CA ASN A 15 -9.05 -19.59 -10.34
C ASN A 15 -8.60 -19.05 -11.71
N GLY A 16 -8.32 -17.74 -11.81
CA GLY A 16 -7.80 -17.11 -13.01
C GLY A 16 -6.28 -16.96 -12.99
N ALA A 17 -5.64 -17.11 -14.15
CA ALA A 17 -4.26 -16.66 -14.33
C ALA A 17 -4.29 -15.15 -14.64
N VAL A 18 -3.68 -14.34 -13.78
CA VAL A 18 -3.62 -12.89 -13.95
C VAL A 18 -2.14 -12.50 -14.00
N LEU A 19 -1.78 -11.63 -14.96
CA LEU A 19 -0.46 -11.00 -14.94
C LEU A 19 -0.29 -10.21 -13.65
N GLN A 20 0.94 -10.03 -13.20
CA GLN A 20 1.18 -9.23 -12.00
C GLN A 20 0.57 -7.83 -12.20
N PRO A 21 -0.19 -7.30 -11.22
CA PRO A 21 -0.83 -6.00 -11.32
C PRO A 21 0.14 -4.87 -11.69
N ALA A 22 -0.40 -3.86 -12.37
CA ALA A 22 0.37 -2.70 -12.81
C ALA A 22 1.03 -2.00 -11.62
N VAL A 23 2.27 -1.54 -11.85
CA VAL A 23 3.03 -0.78 -10.86
C VAL A 23 2.48 0.65 -10.78
N GLN A 24 2.33 1.14 -9.56
CA GLN A 24 2.03 2.52 -9.23
C GLN A 24 3.23 3.11 -8.49
N THR A 25 3.81 4.18 -9.01
CA THR A 25 5.05 4.75 -8.45
C THR A 25 4.72 5.92 -7.55
N LEU A 26 5.33 5.95 -6.37
CA LEU A 26 5.38 7.08 -5.45
C LEU A 26 6.82 7.59 -5.44
N ASP A 27 7.04 8.85 -5.77
CA ASP A 27 8.36 9.45 -5.99
C ASP A 27 8.58 10.78 -5.24
N THR A 28 7.58 11.20 -4.49
CA THR A 28 7.58 12.43 -3.72
C THR A 28 6.98 12.18 -2.35
N ASN A 29 7.48 12.86 -1.32
CA ASN A 29 6.91 12.75 0.01
C ASN A 29 5.46 13.25 0.03
N GLY A 30 4.62 12.59 0.81
CA GLY A 30 3.24 13.04 1.00
C GLY A 30 2.24 11.91 1.22
N ASN A 31 1.01 12.31 1.47
CA ASN A 31 -0.13 11.41 1.64
C ASN A 31 -0.81 11.16 0.29
N ILE A 32 -1.14 9.90 0.01
CA ILE A 32 -1.88 9.47 -1.17
C ILE A 32 -2.98 8.51 -0.71
N GLU A 33 -4.17 8.65 -1.29
CA GLU A 33 -5.30 7.78 -0.99
C GLU A 33 -5.28 6.52 -1.85
N ILE A 34 -5.50 5.37 -1.23
CA ILE A 34 -5.88 4.13 -1.90
C ILE A 34 -7.41 4.10 -1.97
N VAL A 35 -7.94 4.18 -3.19
CA VAL A 35 -9.38 4.29 -3.41
C VAL A 35 -10.07 2.94 -3.55
N GLY A 36 -11.34 2.88 -3.12
CA GLY A 36 -12.20 1.71 -3.32
C GLY A 36 -11.87 0.52 -2.41
N VAL A 37 -11.30 0.79 -1.22
CA VAL A 37 -10.93 -0.22 -0.22
C VAL A 37 -12.18 -0.88 0.38
N GLY A 38 -13.13 -0.07 0.84
CA GLY A 38 -14.38 -0.51 1.46
C GLY A 38 -14.18 -1.50 2.61
N SER A 39 -15.15 -2.37 2.84
CA SER A 39 -15.09 -3.43 3.86
C SER A 39 -14.26 -4.66 3.45
N MET A 40 -13.41 -4.54 2.42
CA MET A 40 -12.70 -5.67 1.78
C MET A 40 -11.19 -5.64 2.02
N THR A 41 -10.75 -5.09 3.14
CA THR A 41 -9.33 -4.99 3.53
C THR A 41 -8.71 -6.34 3.87
N ASP A 42 -9.53 -7.30 4.29
CA ASP A 42 -9.17 -8.69 4.60
C ASP A 42 -8.59 -9.44 3.40
N ARG A 43 -8.80 -8.91 2.20
CA ARG A 43 -8.30 -9.44 0.93
C ARG A 43 -7.36 -8.48 0.21
N LEU A 44 -7.07 -7.32 0.80
CA LEU A 44 -6.18 -6.32 0.22
C LEU A 44 -4.72 -6.70 0.50
N ILE A 45 -3.94 -6.81 -0.57
CA ILE A 45 -2.50 -7.04 -0.53
C ILE A 45 -1.80 -5.89 -1.24
N ILE A 46 -0.73 -5.40 -0.62
CA ILE A 46 0.14 -4.36 -1.16
C ILE A 46 1.56 -4.92 -1.22
N GLU A 47 2.13 -4.96 -2.40
CA GLU A 47 3.56 -5.18 -2.59
C GLU A 47 4.24 -3.82 -2.71
N ALA A 48 5.18 -3.55 -1.82
CA ALA A 48 6.00 -2.35 -1.86
C ALA A 48 7.44 -2.72 -2.19
N ILE A 49 8.03 -2.04 -3.17
CA ILE A 49 9.41 -2.25 -3.58
C ILE A 49 10.12 -0.90 -3.63
N ASN A 50 11.14 -0.73 -2.79
CA ASN A 50 12.04 0.40 -2.90
C ASN A 50 13.14 0.06 -3.89
N THR A 51 13.16 0.76 -5.02
CA THR A 51 14.19 0.62 -6.06
C THR A 51 15.25 1.72 -5.99
N ASP A 52 15.11 2.63 -5.02
CA ASP A 52 15.97 3.79 -4.87
C ASP A 52 17.14 3.51 -3.93
N ASN A 53 18.21 4.31 -4.04
CA ASN A 53 19.36 4.27 -3.13
C ASN A 53 19.13 5.05 -1.83
N ALA A 54 17.95 5.66 -1.67
CA ALA A 54 17.48 6.25 -0.44
C ALA A 54 16.54 5.30 0.31
N ALA A 55 16.64 5.27 1.64
CA ALA A 55 15.66 4.57 2.45
C ALA A 55 14.32 5.31 2.42
N ALA A 56 13.23 4.55 2.50
CA ALA A 56 11.87 5.07 2.45
C ALA A 56 11.04 4.47 3.58
N THR A 57 10.01 5.20 4.02
CA THR A 57 9.03 4.73 5.00
C THR A 57 7.64 4.89 4.42
N LEU A 58 6.86 3.81 4.44
CA LEU A 58 5.43 3.84 4.15
C LEU A 58 4.66 3.82 5.48
N THR A 59 3.76 4.77 5.66
CA THR A 59 2.88 4.83 6.82
C THR A 59 1.43 4.69 6.37
N PHE A 60 0.80 3.57 6.71
CA PHE A 60 -0.64 3.38 6.52
C PHE A 60 -1.37 3.97 7.71
N GLN A 61 -2.11 5.04 7.48
CA GLN A 61 -2.75 5.79 8.56
C GLN A 61 -3.94 5.02 9.11
N ALA A 62 -4.22 5.21 10.40
CA ALA A 62 -5.43 4.70 10.99
C ALA A 62 -6.65 5.42 10.37
N GLY A 63 -7.63 4.63 9.96
CA GLY A 63 -8.93 5.14 9.54
C GLY A 63 -9.88 5.32 10.73
N ASP A 64 -11.12 5.70 10.43
CA ASP A 64 -12.16 6.01 11.40
C ASP A 64 -13.46 5.21 11.17
N ASN A 65 -13.46 4.21 10.29
CA ASN A 65 -14.66 3.47 9.89
C ASN A 65 -14.48 1.93 9.84
N PRO A 66 -14.98 1.19 10.84
CA PRO A 66 -15.57 1.64 12.11
C PRO A 66 -14.52 2.31 13.03
N PRO A 67 -14.96 3.07 14.06
CA PRO A 67 -14.04 3.65 15.04
C PRO A 67 -13.14 2.56 15.66
N SER A 68 -11.83 2.65 15.37
CA SER A 68 -10.87 1.68 15.89
C SER A 68 -10.61 1.93 17.37
N HIS A 69 -10.67 0.89 18.20
CA HIS A 69 -10.15 0.96 19.55
C HIS A 69 -8.61 1.10 19.61
N ARG A 70 -7.91 0.91 18.47
CA ARG A 70 -6.45 1.01 18.36
C ARG A 70 -6.07 1.82 17.10
N PRO A 71 -6.19 3.16 17.14
CA PRO A 71 -5.91 4.04 15.99
C PRO A 71 -4.40 4.24 15.79
N ILE A 72 -3.64 3.15 15.73
CA ILE A 72 -2.19 3.18 15.55
C ILE A 72 -1.91 3.01 14.06
N PRO A 73 -1.08 3.85 13.42
CA PRO A 73 -0.67 3.64 12.04
C PRO A 73 0.17 2.36 11.89
N LEU A 74 0.24 1.80 10.68
CA LEU A 74 1.21 0.77 10.35
C LEU A 74 2.39 1.43 9.64
N VAL A 75 3.57 1.36 10.24
CA VAL A 75 4.81 1.92 9.68
C VAL A 75 5.64 0.78 9.10
N VAL A 76 6.02 0.92 7.83
CA VAL A 76 6.84 -0.05 7.09
C VAL A 76 8.08 0.65 6.58
N ALA A 77 9.24 0.28 7.13
CA ALA A 77 10.53 0.74 6.65
C ALA A 77 10.98 -0.09 5.44
N LEU A 78 11.47 0.60 4.41
CA LEU A 78 12.10 0.03 3.22
C LEU A 78 13.55 0.48 3.17
N ALA A 79 14.47 -0.48 3.15
CA ALA A 79 15.89 -0.20 3.06
C ALA A 79 16.25 0.42 1.70
N ALA A 80 17.33 1.19 1.68
CA ALA A 80 17.94 1.67 0.45
C ALA A 80 18.46 0.50 -0.39
N THR A 81 18.36 0.64 -1.70
CA THR A 81 18.95 -0.28 -2.68
C THR A 81 20.44 0.05 -2.77
N GLY A 82 21.34 -0.85 -2.33
CA GLY A 82 22.78 -0.56 -2.42
C GLY A 82 23.75 -1.51 -1.73
N ASP A 83 23.34 -2.24 -0.70
CA ASP A 83 24.26 -3.08 0.09
C ASP A 83 24.38 -4.53 -0.41
N GLY A 84 24.44 -4.73 -1.74
CA GLY A 84 24.65 -6.05 -2.35
C GLY A 84 23.45 -7.02 -2.29
N GLY A 85 22.29 -6.59 -1.77
CA GLY A 85 21.10 -7.42 -1.54
C GLY A 85 19.91 -7.23 -2.50
N GLY A 86 20.02 -6.36 -3.51
CA GLY A 86 18.91 -6.01 -4.42
C GLY A 86 17.89 -5.05 -3.80
N ALA A 87 16.84 -4.72 -4.56
CA ALA A 87 15.75 -3.84 -4.11
C ALA A 87 14.99 -4.46 -2.93
N ASP A 88 14.75 -3.70 -1.86
CA ASP A 88 13.98 -4.17 -0.71
C ASP A 88 12.50 -4.31 -1.10
N LYS A 89 11.91 -5.47 -0.82
CA LYS A 89 10.53 -5.82 -1.19
C LYS A 89 9.77 -6.27 0.05
N LYS A 90 8.58 -5.70 0.25
CA LYS A 90 7.66 -6.07 1.33
C LYS A 90 6.30 -6.44 0.75
N ILE A 91 5.68 -7.48 1.33
CA ILE A 91 4.27 -7.80 1.11
C ILE A 91 3.53 -7.40 2.38
N ILE A 92 2.48 -6.61 2.22
CA ILE A 92 1.77 -5.96 3.32
C ILE A 92 0.29 -6.32 3.20
N GLY A 93 -0.29 -6.76 4.32
CA GLY A 93 -1.65 -7.26 4.41
C GLY A 93 -1.72 -8.76 4.71
N PRO A 94 -2.93 -9.33 4.80
CA PRO A 94 -4.22 -8.63 4.74
C PRO A 94 -4.41 -7.65 5.91
N PHE A 95 -5.25 -6.64 5.70
CA PHE A 95 -5.45 -5.55 6.66
C PHE A 95 -6.74 -5.75 7.47
N GLU A 96 -6.70 -5.38 8.74
CA GLU A 96 -7.89 -5.32 9.60
C GLU A 96 -8.80 -4.16 9.16
N ALA A 97 -10.06 -4.46 8.80
CA ALA A 97 -11.01 -3.47 8.26
C ALA A 97 -11.30 -2.34 9.24
N ALA A 98 -11.39 -2.66 10.54
CA ALA A 98 -11.69 -1.72 11.60
C ALA A 98 -10.57 -0.72 11.91
N ARG A 99 -9.39 -0.85 11.29
CA ARG A 99 -8.23 -0.04 11.66
C ARG A 99 -7.79 0.95 10.59
N PHE A 100 -7.95 0.64 9.31
CA PHE A 100 -7.31 1.41 8.23
C PHE A 100 -8.28 2.03 7.22
N VAL A 101 -9.58 1.76 7.34
CA VAL A 101 -10.59 2.30 6.42
C VAL A 101 -11.17 3.60 6.97
N LYS A 102 -11.19 4.62 6.12
CA LYS A 102 -11.82 5.93 6.42
C LYS A 102 -13.33 5.89 6.19
N ALA A 103 -14.04 6.91 6.68
CA ALA A 103 -15.48 7.09 6.51
C ALA A 103 -15.93 7.06 5.04
N ASP A 104 -15.07 7.49 4.11
CA ASP A 104 -15.32 7.48 2.66
C ASP A 104 -15.05 6.11 1.99
N GLY A 105 -14.59 5.11 2.75
CA GLY A 105 -14.25 3.79 2.24
C GLY A 105 -12.85 3.68 1.61
N ASN A 106 -11.98 4.67 1.80
CA ASN A 106 -10.60 4.67 1.31
C ASN A 106 -9.59 4.38 2.43
N MET A 107 -8.31 4.27 2.08
CA MET A 107 -7.19 4.13 3.02
C MET A 107 -6.10 5.13 2.67
N ASP A 108 -5.44 5.70 3.68
CA ASP A 108 -4.35 6.65 3.49
C ASP A 108 -3.00 5.99 3.63
N VAL A 109 -2.09 6.26 2.69
CA VAL A 109 -0.69 5.89 2.75
C VAL A 109 0.18 7.12 2.57
N THR A 110 1.09 7.33 3.52
CA THR A 110 2.10 8.38 3.46
C THR A 110 3.44 7.79 3.07
N LEU A 111 4.10 8.36 2.07
CA LEU A 111 5.49 8.08 1.75
C LEU A 111 6.38 9.18 2.36
N ASP A 112 7.40 8.77 3.10
CA ASP A 112 8.43 9.64 3.66
C ASP A 112 9.83 9.10 3.35
N GLY A 113 10.78 10.02 3.12
CA GLY A 113 12.19 9.71 2.91
C GLY A 113 12.97 10.91 2.37
N THR A 114 14.27 10.71 2.19
CA THR A 114 15.12 11.69 1.47
C THR A 114 15.04 11.35 0.00
N THR A 115 14.23 12.10 -0.76
CA THR A 115 13.94 11.84 -2.20
C THR A 115 13.59 10.37 -2.49
N PRO A 116 12.55 9.80 -1.86
CA PRO A 116 12.26 8.38 -1.98
C PRO A 116 11.54 8.04 -3.28
N THR A 117 11.87 6.89 -3.86
CA THR A 117 11.10 6.28 -4.95
C THR A 117 10.68 4.85 -4.61
N VAL A 118 9.38 4.66 -4.40
CA VAL A 118 8.79 3.35 -4.07
C VAL A 118 7.76 2.97 -5.11
N THR A 119 7.83 1.72 -5.55
CA THR A 119 6.84 1.13 -6.46
C THR A 119 5.87 0.25 -5.68
N LEU A 120 4.58 0.46 -5.92
CA LEU A 120 3.49 -0.28 -5.29
C LEU A 120 2.75 -1.13 -6.30
N ARG A 121 2.37 -2.33 -5.91
CA ARG A 121 1.30 -3.09 -6.57
C ARG A 121 0.21 -3.38 -5.56
N ILE A 122 -1.01 -3.02 -5.91
CA ILE A 122 -2.15 -3.10 -5.00
C ILE A 122 -3.21 -3.97 -5.65
N TYR A 123 -3.55 -5.07 -4.98
CA TYR A 123 -4.51 -6.02 -5.50
C TYR A 123 -5.37 -6.64 -4.43
N ARG A 124 -6.53 -7.13 -4.87
CA ARG A 124 -7.51 -7.75 -3.99
C ARG A 124 -7.66 -9.23 -4.35
N LEU A 125 -7.42 -10.09 -3.37
CA LEU A 125 -7.65 -11.52 -3.50
C LEU A 125 -9.15 -11.80 -3.74
N PRO A 126 -9.48 -12.84 -4.54
CA PRO A 126 -10.86 -13.21 -4.77
C PRO A 126 -11.55 -13.60 -3.47
N LYS A 127 -12.86 -13.37 -3.40
CA LYS A 127 -13.67 -13.95 -2.33
C LYS A 127 -13.84 -15.43 -2.64
N GLN A 128 -13.70 -16.31 -1.64
CA GLN A 128 -14.15 -17.68 -1.80
C GLN A 128 -15.65 -17.67 -2.09
N VAL A 129 -16.04 -18.31 -3.20
CA VAL A 129 -17.43 -18.56 -3.58
C VAL A 129 -17.93 -19.84 -2.94
#